data_AF-A0A815UF47-F1
#
_entry.id   AF-A0A815UF47-F1
#
_cell.length_a   1.000
_cell.length_b   1.000
_cell.length_c   1.000
_cell.angle_alpha   90.00
_cell.angle_beta   90.00
_cell.angle_gamma   90.00
#
_symmetry.space_group_name_H-M   'P 1'
#
loop_
_entity.id
_entity.type
_entity.pdbx_description
1 polymer ?
#
loop_
_entity_poly.entity_id
_entity_poly.type
_entity_poly.pdbx_seq_one_letter_code
_entity_poly.pdbx_strand_id
1 'polypeptide(L)'
;MTPHDDTDRVWEGLTAYRFYKARQHADFEGKRTVVDDTRGTTIRYDDYQLEHFIEFLVSPHICTDLPFGKRELHPSTGETLLIPLTIRNLAPKRIIVQYYNYCKEYYGDVFHPLDQSTLFGILNECSASTRRSLQGLASFSAEGSTAFDLLISIVDSLSTV
;
A
#
# COMPACT_ATOMS: atom_id res chain seq x y z
N MET A 1 10.51 -27.94 52.49
CA MET A 1 11.90 -27.77 52.03
C MET A 1 11.86 -26.86 50.80
N THR A 2 11.66 -25.56 51.03
CA THR A 2 12.07 -24.49 50.11
C THR A 2 13.52 -24.17 50.48
N PRO A 3 14.44 -23.82 49.55
CA PRO A 3 14.31 -22.59 48.78
C PRO A 3 14.95 -22.61 47.37
N HIS A 4 14.47 -21.76 46.47
CA HIS A 4 15.36 -21.07 45.53
C HIS A 4 14.73 -19.72 45.20
N ASP A 5 14.91 -18.80 46.14
CA ASP A 5 14.92 -17.35 45.91
C ASP A 5 16.08 -17.03 44.97
N ASP A 6 15.88 -17.18 43.67
CA ASP A 6 16.78 -16.68 42.63
C ASP A 6 16.01 -15.86 41.58
N THR A 7 14.95 -15.18 42.02
CA THR A 7 14.24 -14.20 41.19
C THR A 7 14.67 -12.76 41.45
N ASP A 8 15.64 -12.54 42.34
CA ASP A 8 16.08 -11.19 42.74
C ASP A 8 17.28 -10.66 41.93
N ARG A 9 17.44 -11.18 40.71
CA ARG A 9 18.12 -10.46 39.64
C ARG A 9 17.12 -10.21 38.53
N VAL A 10 16.27 -9.21 38.77
CA VAL A 10 15.48 -8.56 37.73
C VAL A 10 16.47 -7.86 36.82
N TRP A 11 16.95 -8.57 35.79
CA TRP A 11 17.55 -7.94 34.62
C TRP A 11 16.49 -6.97 34.09
N GLU A 12 16.81 -5.68 34.01
CA GLU A 12 15.87 -4.65 33.56
C GLU A 12 15.29 -5.06 32.19
N GLY A 13 14.01 -5.49 32.19
CA GLY A 13 13.29 -5.92 30.98
C GLY A 13 12.85 -7.39 30.92
N LEU A 14 13.25 -8.26 31.85
CA LEU A 14 12.78 -9.65 31.90
C LEU A 14 11.75 -9.88 33.01
N THR A 15 10.47 -9.96 32.62
CA THR A 15 9.38 -10.25 33.55
C THR A 15 9.30 -11.74 33.90
N ALA A 16 8.79 -12.07 35.10
CA ALA A 16 8.57 -13.45 35.53
C ALA A 16 7.72 -14.26 34.53
N TYR A 17 6.76 -13.59 33.86
CA TYR A 17 5.96 -14.18 32.79
C TYR A 17 6.81 -14.64 31.59
N ARG A 18 7.76 -13.82 31.14
CA ARG A 18 8.67 -14.18 30.03
C ARG A 18 9.56 -15.35 30.40
N PHE A 19 10.03 -15.41 31.65
CA PHE A 19 10.80 -16.53 32.16
C PHE A 19 9.99 -17.83 32.17
N TYR A 20 8.77 -17.79 32.69
CA TYR A 20 7.86 -18.94 32.70
C TYR A 20 7.56 -19.44 31.28
N LYS A 21 7.24 -18.54 30.35
CA LYS A 21 6.98 -18.88 28.94
C LYS A 21 8.19 -19.48 28.24
N ALA A 22 9.38 -18.92 28.44
CA ALA A 22 10.62 -19.48 27.89
C ALA A 22 10.92 -20.87 28.44
N ARG A 23 10.61 -21.12 29.72
CA ARG A 23 10.78 -22.44 30.34
C ARG A 23 9.80 -23.47 29.79
N GLN A 24 8.52 -23.10 29.65
CA GLN A 24 7.54 -23.94 28.96
C GLN A 24 8.01 -24.30 27.56
N HIS A 25 8.44 -23.31 26.77
CA HIS A 25 8.95 -23.56 25.42
C HIS A 25 10.16 -24.51 25.42
N ALA A 26 11.12 -24.32 26.35
CA ALA A 26 12.28 -25.19 26.46
C ALA A 26 11.94 -26.63 26.83
N ASP A 27 10.85 -26.85 27.56
CA ASP A 27 10.36 -28.19 27.94
C ASP A 27 9.67 -28.89 26.74
N PHE A 28 8.95 -28.15 25.89
CA PHE A 28 8.23 -28.71 24.74
C PHE A 28 9.08 -28.83 23.47
N GLU A 29 9.84 -27.79 23.11
CA GLU A 29 10.57 -27.70 21.83
C GLU A 29 12.09 -27.87 21.99
N GLY A 30 12.58 -27.97 23.23
CA GLY A 30 14.00 -28.11 23.55
C GLY A 30 14.69 -26.80 23.92
N LYS A 31 15.80 -26.91 24.65
CA LYS A 31 16.59 -25.76 25.09
C LYS A 31 17.34 -25.16 23.91
N ARG A 32 17.28 -23.82 23.78
CA ARG A 32 17.97 -23.03 22.73
C ARG A 32 17.44 -23.22 21.32
N THR A 33 16.27 -23.83 21.16
CA THR A 33 15.59 -23.91 19.87
C THR A 33 15.14 -22.51 19.47
N VAL A 34 15.46 -22.10 18.24
CA VAL A 34 15.05 -20.79 17.70
C VAL A 34 13.55 -20.87 17.45
N VAL A 35 12.79 -19.96 18.05
CA VAL A 35 11.37 -19.77 17.69
C VAL A 35 11.36 -19.30 16.24
N ASP A 36 10.76 -20.09 15.36
CA ASP A 36 10.55 -19.68 13.98
C ASP A 36 9.54 -18.52 13.98
N ASP A 37 10.03 -17.27 13.99
CA ASP A 37 9.19 -16.06 13.82
C ASP A 37 8.84 -15.86 12.34
N THR A 38 8.66 -16.95 11.58
CA THR A 38 7.84 -16.91 10.38
C THR A 38 6.41 -16.68 10.82
N ARG A 39 6.08 -15.42 11.12
CA ARG A 39 4.71 -14.96 11.01
C ARG A 39 4.32 -15.15 9.56
N GLY A 40 3.77 -16.31 9.24
CA GLY A 40 3.24 -16.59 7.92
C GLY A 40 2.32 -15.43 7.57
N THR A 41 2.57 -14.81 6.41
CA THR A 41 1.71 -13.78 5.87
C THR A 41 0.40 -14.48 5.53
N THR A 42 -0.50 -14.56 6.50
CA THR A 42 -1.82 -15.12 6.28
C THR A 42 -2.54 -14.12 5.39
N ILE A 43 -2.70 -14.48 4.12
CA ILE A 43 -3.54 -13.75 3.18
C ILE A 43 -4.96 -13.88 3.71
N ARG A 44 -5.46 -12.80 4.31
CA ARG A 44 -6.75 -12.73 5.03
C ARG A 44 -7.79 -11.93 4.24
N TYR A 45 -7.62 -11.85 2.93
CA TYR A 45 -8.56 -11.18 2.04
C TYR A 45 -8.97 -12.15 0.93
N ASP A 46 -10.23 -12.05 0.55
CA ASP A 46 -10.76 -12.73 -0.63
C ASP A 46 -10.29 -11.97 -1.89
N ASP A 47 -9.78 -12.71 -2.87
CA ASP A 47 -9.18 -12.11 -4.08
C ASP A 47 -10.21 -11.27 -4.85
N TYR A 48 -11.46 -11.72 -4.89
CA TYR A 48 -12.54 -10.97 -5.55
C TYR A 48 -12.82 -9.63 -4.86
N GLN A 49 -12.83 -9.60 -3.52
CA GLN A 49 -12.99 -8.33 -2.78
C GLN A 49 -11.84 -7.36 -3.04
N LEU A 50 -10.60 -7.87 -3.15
CA LEU A 50 -9.43 -7.07 -3.46
C LEU A 50 -9.51 -6.51 -4.89
N GLU A 51 -9.77 -7.37 -5.87
CA GLU A 51 -9.86 -7.00 -7.28
C GLU A 51 -10.94 -5.94 -7.49
N HIS A 52 -12.13 -6.14 -6.92
CA HIS A 52 -13.22 -5.19 -6.98
C HIS A 52 -12.84 -3.82 -6.37
N PHE A 53 -12.06 -3.78 -5.29
CA PHE A 53 -11.58 -2.52 -4.75
C PHE A 53 -10.54 -1.86 -5.66
N ILE A 54 -9.65 -2.64 -6.29
CA ILE A 54 -8.67 -2.12 -7.26
C ILE A 54 -9.39 -1.53 -8.49
N GLU A 55 -10.40 -2.21 -9.01
CA GLU A 55 -11.24 -1.70 -10.11
C GLU A 55 -11.91 -0.37 -9.74
N PHE A 56 -12.46 -0.29 -8.53
CA PHE A 56 -13.02 0.95 -8.01
C PHE A 56 -11.99 2.08 -7.93
N LEU A 57 -10.74 1.78 -7.53
CA LEU A 57 -9.67 2.77 -7.47
C LEU A 57 -9.25 3.29 -8.85
N VAL A 58 -9.23 2.42 -9.86
CA VAL A 58 -8.87 2.79 -11.24
C VAL A 58 -10.00 3.54 -11.94
N SER A 59 -11.22 3.52 -11.39
CA SER A 59 -12.35 4.27 -11.92
C SER A 59 -12.01 5.77 -12.12
N PRO A 60 -12.42 6.39 -13.26
CA PRO A 60 -12.17 7.81 -13.56
C PRO A 60 -12.70 8.79 -12.50
N HIS A 61 -13.66 8.34 -11.70
CA HIS A 61 -14.25 9.13 -10.62
C HIS A 61 -13.33 9.23 -9.39
N ILE A 62 -12.42 8.28 -9.22
CA ILE A 62 -11.53 8.16 -8.06
C ILE A 62 -10.10 8.57 -8.44
N CYS A 63 -9.61 8.06 -9.57
CA CYS A 63 -8.31 8.42 -10.12
C CYS A 63 -8.47 9.13 -11.46
N THR A 64 -7.57 10.09 -11.70
CA THR A 64 -7.36 10.65 -13.04
C THR A 64 -5.90 10.38 -13.39
N ASP A 65 -5.66 9.86 -14.58
CA ASP A 65 -4.31 9.67 -15.09
C ASP A 65 -3.61 11.03 -15.17
N LEU A 66 -2.35 11.11 -14.73
CA LEU A 66 -1.55 12.29 -15.10
C LEU A 66 -1.29 12.25 -16.60
N PRO A 67 -1.26 13.42 -17.27
CA PRO A 67 -0.71 13.51 -18.61
C PRO A 67 0.78 13.17 -18.66
N PHE A 68 1.53 13.33 -17.54
CA PHE A 68 2.97 13.05 -17.49
C PHE A 68 3.48 12.45 -16.18
N GLY A 69 4.43 11.53 -16.34
CA GLY A 69 5.13 10.82 -15.28
C GLY A 69 4.86 9.33 -15.34
N LYS A 70 5.90 8.54 -15.61
CA LYS A 70 5.87 7.08 -15.63
C LYS A 70 6.75 6.59 -14.49
N ARG A 71 6.30 5.61 -13.71
CA ARG A 71 7.17 4.84 -12.84
C ARG A 71 7.63 3.61 -13.60
N GLU A 72 8.94 3.46 -13.67
CA GLU A 72 9.58 2.24 -14.13
C GLU A 72 9.61 1.25 -12.96
N LEU A 73 8.75 0.24 -13.01
CA LEU A 73 8.93 -0.95 -12.19
C LEU A 73 9.94 -1.84 -12.87
N HIS A 74 10.92 -2.30 -12.10
CA HIS A 74 11.88 -3.31 -12.51
C HIS A 74 11.58 -4.60 -11.73
N PRO A 75 10.60 -5.41 -12.17
CA PRO A 75 10.39 -6.74 -11.63
C PRO A 75 11.67 -7.60 -11.74
N SER A 76 11.80 -8.58 -10.87
CA SER A 76 12.93 -9.52 -10.82
C SER A 76 13.10 -10.37 -12.08
N THR A 77 12.11 -10.35 -12.97
CA THR A 77 12.13 -10.94 -14.31
C THR A 77 12.92 -10.12 -15.35
N GLY A 78 13.35 -8.89 -15.02
CA GLY A 78 14.21 -8.06 -15.88
C GLY A 78 13.47 -7.24 -16.95
N GLU A 79 12.15 -7.32 -17.01
CA GLU A 79 11.32 -6.45 -17.85
C GLU A 79 11.08 -5.11 -17.15
N THR A 80 11.11 -3.99 -17.86
CA THR A 80 10.76 -2.68 -17.29
C THR A 80 9.29 -2.38 -17.57
N LEU A 81 8.45 -2.40 -16.54
CA LEU A 81 7.03 -2.09 -16.65
C LEU A 81 6.80 -0.59 -16.39
N LEU A 82 6.30 0.12 -17.40
CA LEU A 82 5.96 1.53 -17.31
C LEU A 82 4.54 1.70 -16.74
N ILE A 83 4.44 2.10 -15.47
CA ILE A 83 3.16 2.42 -14.84
C ILE A 83 2.90 3.93 -14.94
N PRO A 84 1.77 4.38 -15.53
CA PRO A 84 1.40 5.78 -15.50
C PRO A 84 1.20 6.24 -14.06
N LEU A 85 1.75 7.40 -13.70
CA LEU A 85 1.46 8.02 -12.42
C LEU A 85 -0.03 8.37 -12.39
N THR A 86 -0.76 7.74 -11.46
CA THR A 86 -2.16 8.06 -11.20
C THR A 86 -2.26 9.11 -10.09
N ILE A 87 -3.15 10.09 -10.30
CA ILE A 87 -3.57 11.02 -9.25
C ILE A 87 -4.88 10.53 -8.65
N ARG A 88 -4.91 10.39 -7.32
CA ARG A 88 -6.14 10.29 -6.55
C ARG A 88 -6.75 11.67 -6.40
N ASN A 89 -8.00 11.80 -6.85
CA ASN A 89 -8.77 13.05 -6.71
C ASN A 89 -9.28 13.28 -5.28
N LEU A 90 -9.32 12.23 -4.47
CA LEU A 90 -9.91 12.23 -3.14
C LEU A 90 -8.88 11.78 -2.08
N ALA A 91 -9.04 12.28 -0.86
CA ALA A 91 -8.27 11.80 0.27
C ALA A 91 -8.60 10.32 0.57
N PRO A 92 -7.64 9.50 1.01
CA PRO A 92 -7.83 8.06 1.28
C PRO A 92 -9.09 7.73 2.09
N LYS A 93 -9.36 8.49 3.16
CA LYS A 93 -10.57 8.31 3.99
C LYS A 93 -11.86 8.51 3.20
N ARG A 94 -11.91 9.51 2.30
CA ARG A 94 -13.09 9.80 1.48
C ARG A 94 -13.32 8.70 0.43
N ILE A 95 -12.24 8.17 -0.14
CA ILE A 95 -12.30 7.05 -1.09
C ILE A 95 -12.97 5.85 -0.42
N ILE A 96 -12.55 5.49 0.79
CA ILE A 96 -13.13 4.34 1.51
C ILE A 96 -14.61 4.57 1.84
N VAL A 97 -14.99 5.76 2.29
CA VAL A 97 -16.41 6.08 2.55
C VAL A 97 -17.25 5.96 1.28
N GLN A 98 -16.73 6.47 0.15
CA GLN A 98 -17.42 6.40 -1.13
C GLN A 98 -17.51 4.97 -1.66
N TYR A 99 -16.47 4.16 -1.43
CA TYR A 99 -16.47 2.74 -1.75
C TYR A 99 -17.54 1.98 -0.97
N TYR A 100 -17.69 2.23 0.33
CA TYR A 100 -18.76 1.61 1.12
C TYR A 100 -20.15 2.01 0.64
N ASN A 101 -20.35 3.28 0.32
CA ASN A 101 -21.62 3.73 -0.25
C ASN A 101 -21.90 3.07 -1.61
N TYR A 102 -20.90 3.01 -2.48
CA TYR A 102 -20.98 2.32 -3.78
C TYR A 102 -21.36 0.84 -3.60
N CYS A 103 -20.68 0.11 -2.70
CA CYS A 103 -20.99 -1.29 -2.44
C CYS A 103 -22.43 -1.47 -1.96
N LYS A 104 -22.87 -0.61 -1.04
CA LYS A 104 -24.24 -0.65 -0.49
C LYS A 104 -25.30 -0.32 -1.55
N GLU A 105 -25.03 0.64 -2.43
CA GLU A 105 -25.97 1.06 -3.48
C GLU A 105 -26.11 0.03 -4.59
N TYR A 106 -25.01 -0.57 -5.05
CA TYR A 106 -25.01 -1.48 -6.20
C TYR A 106 -25.27 -2.94 -5.82
N TYR A 107 -24.77 -3.38 -4.67
CA TYR A 107 -24.79 -4.80 -4.28
C TYR A 107 -25.63 -5.08 -3.03
N GLY A 108 -26.10 -4.04 -2.34
CA GLY A 108 -26.90 -4.18 -1.11
C GLY A 108 -26.16 -5.00 -0.05
N ASP A 109 -26.85 -5.99 0.53
CA ASP A 109 -26.32 -6.88 1.57
C ASP A 109 -25.63 -8.14 1.01
N VAL A 110 -25.53 -8.29 -0.33
CA VAL A 110 -24.94 -9.48 -0.96
C VAL A 110 -23.41 -9.41 -0.92
N PHE A 111 -22.86 -8.21 -1.10
CA PHE A 111 -21.42 -7.99 -1.11
C PHE A 111 -20.96 -7.34 0.19
N HIS A 112 -20.01 -7.99 0.85
CA HIS A 112 -19.37 -7.47 2.05
C HIS A 112 -17.97 -6.95 1.67
N PRO A 113 -17.72 -5.64 1.66
CA PRO A 113 -16.40 -5.09 1.37
C PRO A 113 -15.39 -5.40 2.48
N LEU A 114 -14.10 -5.28 2.15
CA LEU A 114 -13.01 -5.44 3.13
C LEU A 114 -13.10 -4.42 4.27
N ASP A 115 -12.51 -4.79 5.41
CA ASP A 115 -12.41 -3.90 6.56
C ASP A 115 -11.60 -2.64 6.24
N GLN A 116 -11.92 -1.55 6.94
CA GLN A 116 -11.34 -0.24 6.71
C GLN A 116 -9.82 -0.26 6.85
N SER A 117 -9.30 -1.03 7.80
CA SER A 117 -7.85 -1.19 8.02
C SER A 117 -7.16 -1.82 6.80
N THR A 118 -7.74 -2.87 6.23
CA THR A 118 -7.25 -3.54 5.02
C THR A 118 -7.31 -2.62 3.81
N LEU A 119 -8.41 -1.88 3.63
CA LEU A 119 -8.54 -0.91 2.54
C LEU A 119 -7.50 0.21 2.63
N PHE A 120 -7.19 0.70 3.83
CA PHE A 120 -6.09 1.64 4.03
C PHE A 120 -4.73 1.03 3.71
N GLY A 121 -4.51 -0.24 4.07
CA GLY A 121 -3.31 -0.98 3.68
C GLY A 121 -3.13 -1.02 2.17
N ILE A 122 -4.19 -1.40 1.43
CA ILE A 122 -4.20 -1.42 -0.03
C ILE A 122 -3.93 -0.03 -0.60
N LEU A 123 -4.55 1.02 -0.05
CA LEU A 123 -4.30 2.40 -0.48
C LEU A 123 -2.85 2.84 -0.26
N ASN A 124 -2.18 2.34 0.78
CA ASN A 124 -0.79 2.65 1.09
C ASN A 124 0.18 1.95 0.11
N GLU A 125 -0.08 0.68 -0.19
CA GLU A 125 0.69 -0.08 -1.18
C GLU A 125 0.49 0.46 -2.61
N CYS A 126 -0.75 0.79 -2.96
CA CYS A 126 -1.07 1.50 -4.20
C CYS A 126 -0.66 2.96 -4.10
N SER A 127 0.65 3.23 -4.09
CA SER A 127 1.19 4.59 -4.00
C SER A 127 0.76 5.43 -5.20
N ALA A 128 -0.24 6.29 -5.02
CA ALA A 128 -0.73 7.25 -6.01
C ALA A 128 -0.57 8.67 -5.47
N SER A 129 -0.26 9.62 -6.35
CA SER A 129 -0.12 11.02 -5.94
C SER A 129 -1.50 11.56 -5.53
N THR A 130 -1.62 12.20 -4.36
CA THR A 130 -2.89 12.82 -3.99
C THR A 130 -2.94 14.23 -4.55
N ARG A 131 -4.01 14.58 -5.27
CA ARG A 131 -4.18 15.92 -5.83
C ARG A 131 -4.31 16.93 -4.70
N ARG A 132 -3.32 17.81 -4.54
CA ARG A 132 -3.39 18.93 -3.56
C ARG A 132 -4.16 20.15 -4.10
N SER A 133 -4.45 20.20 -5.40
CA SER A 133 -5.17 21.30 -6.05
C SER A 133 -6.10 20.77 -7.15
N LEU A 134 -7.41 20.96 -6.95
CA LEU A 134 -8.42 20.84 -8.00
C LEU A 134 -8.09 21.89 -9.08
N GLN A 135 -7.57 21.45 -10.22
CA GLN A 135 -7.37 22.30 -11.41
C GLN A 135 -6.67 23.65 -11.14
N GLY A 136 -5.36 23.63 -10.98
CA GLY A 136 -4.56 24.84 -11.18
C GLY A 136 -4.22 24.98 -12.66
N LEU A 137 -4.59 26.10 -13.28
CA LEU A 137 -4.10 26.60 -14.57
C LEU A 137 -2.60 26.31 -14.81
N ALA A 138 -1.80 26.29 -13.75
CA ALA A 138 -0.38 25.95 -13.75
C ALA A 138 -0.05 24.56 -14.32
N SER A 139 -0.89 23.54 -14.11
CA SER A 139 -0.64 22.21 -14.69
C SER A 139 -0.79 22.22 -16.20
N PHE A 140 -1.87 22.82 -16.71
CA PHE A 140 -2.10 22.97 -18.15
C PHE A 140 -1.11 23.93 -18.79
N SER A 141 -0.68 24.98 -18.09
CA SER A 141 0.35 25.90 -18.58
C SER A 141 1.72 25.25 -18.64
N ALA A 142 2.08 24.43 -17.65
CA ALA A 142 3.32 23.64 -17.68
C ALA A 142 3.26 22.57 -18.78
N GLU A 143 2.14 21.87 -18.92
CA GLU A 143 1.87 20.90 -19.98
C GLU A 143 2.00 21.54 -21.37
N GLY A 144 1.35 22.68 -21.59
CA GLY A 144 1.45 23.46 -22.81
C GLY A 144 2.90 23.85 -23.12
N SER A 145 3.63 24.37 -22.13
CA SER A 145 5.04 24.75 -22.29
C SER A 145 5.90 23.55 -22.72
N THR A 146 5.78 22.42 -22.04
CA THR A 146 6.56 21.22 -22.38
C THR A 146 6.22 20.63 -23.75
N ALA A 147 4.96 20.69 -24.17
CA ALA A 147 4.54 20.25 -25.50
C ALA A 147 5.16 21.14 -26.60
N PHE A 148 5.20 22.46 -26.36
CA PHE A 148 5.89 23.38 -27.25
C PHE A 148 7.40 23.12 -27.30
N ASP A 149 8.04 22.83 -26.17
CA ASP A 149 9.48 22.50 -26.13
C ASP A 149 9.80 21.25 -26.97
N LEU A 150 8.94 20.23 -26.94
CA LEU A 150 9.09 19.04 -27.78
C LEU A 150 8.92 19.34 -29.27
N LEU A 151 7.94 20.17 -29.64
CA LEU A 151 7.75 20.59 -31.03
C LEU A 151 8.95 21.40 -31.53
N ILE A 152 9.51 22.29 -30.71
CA ILE A 152 10.71 23.06 -31.03
C ILE A 152 11.90 22.11 -31.26
N SER A 153 12.10 21.13 -30.37
CA SER A 153 13.16 20.12 -30.53
C SER A 153 13.04 19.34 -31.84
N ILE A 154 11.81 18.95 -32.23
CA ILE A 154 11.55 18.27 -33.50
C ILE A 154 11.88 19.21 -34.68
N VAL A 155 11.45 20.47 -34.64
CA VAL A 155 11.76 21.45 -35.70
C VAL A 155 13.28 21.68 -35.82
N ASP A 156 14.00 21.79 -34.71
CA ASP A 156 15.46 21.94 -34.70
C ASP A 156 16.16 20.70 -35.27
N SER A 157 15.65 19.50 -34.99
CA SER A 157 16.17 18.26 -35.57
C SER A 157 15.94 18.15 -37.08
N LEU A 158 14.86 18.76 -37.59
CA LEU A 158 14.53 18.77 -39.01
C LEU A 158 15.26 19.88 -39.78
N SER A 159 15.62 20.98 -39.11
CA SER A 159 16.38 22.09 -39.73
C SER A 159 17.88 21.83 -39.84
N THR A 160 18.37 20.81 -39.13
CA THR A 160 19.77 20.35 -39.16
C THR A 160 20.02 19.22 -40.18
N VAL A 161 19.01 18.84 -40.97
CA VAL A 161 19.08 17.97 -42.15
C VAL A 161 18.98 18.81 -43.42
#